data_AF-A0A1I1ED51-F1
#
_entry.id   AF-A0A1I1ED51-F1
#
_cell.length_a   1.000
_cell.length_b   1.000
_cell.length_c   1.000
_cell.angle_alpha   90.00
_cell.angle_beta   90.00
_cell.angle_gamma   90.00
#
_symmetry.space_group_name_H-M   'P 1'
#
loop_
_entity.id
_entity.type
_entity.pdbx_description
1 polymer ?
#
loop_
_entity_poly.entity_id
_entity_poly.type
_entity_poly.pdbx_seq_one_letter_code
_entity_poly.pdbx_strand_id
1 'polypeptide(L)' 'MKNRKKLAIALVLAALAAMFGRFAWIYIHESIGVVLIILSAVCVVAALTIFAIYFSEY' A
#
# COMPACT_ATOMS: atom_id res chain seq x y z
N MET A 1 -18.10 -6.76 13.54
CA MET A 1 -17.82 -5.45 12.89
C MET A 1 -16.35 -4.99 12.97
N LYS A 2 -15.52 -5.44 13.93
CA LYS A 2 -14.09 -5.06 14.03
C LYS A 2 -13.28 -5.43 12.78
N ASN A 3 -13.53 -6.60 12.18
CA ASN A 3 -12.73 -7.10 11.05
C ASN A 3 -12.98 -6.31 9.75
N ARG A 4 -14.20 -5.79 9.53
CA ARG A 4 -14.52 -4.92 8.37
C ARG A 4 -13.68 -3.64 8.34
N LYS A 5 -13.32 -3.09 9.51
CA LYS A 5 -12.45 -1.91 9.60
C LYS A 5 -11.01 -2.21 9.19
N LYS A 6 -10.47 -3.37 9.59
CA LYS A 6 -9.13 -3.84 9.16
C LYS A 6 -9.06 -4.03 7.64
N LEU A 7 -10.09 -4.62 7.06
CA LEU A 7 -10.22 -4.79 5.61
C LEU A 7 -10.27 -3.44 4.87
N ALA A 8 -11.06 -2.48 5.37
CA ALA A 8 -11.13 -1.14 4.79
C ALA A 8 -9.78 -0.40 4.84
N ILE A 9 -9.03 -0.53 5.93
CA ILE A 9 -7.69 0.05 6.07
C ILE A 9 -6.71 -0.57 5.06
N ALA A 10 -6.73 -1.89 4.89
CA ALA A 10 -5.90 -2.58 3.91
C ALA A 10 -6.20 -2.12 2.47
N LEU A 11 -7.49 -1.93 2.14
CA LEU A 11 -7.92 -1.42 0.83
C LEU A 11 -7.48 0.03 0.59
N VAL A 12 -7.58 0.90 1.59
CA VAL A 12 -7.10 2.29 1.48
C VAL A 12 -5.59 2.34 1.29
N LEU A 13 -4.83 1.52 2.02
CA LEU A 13 -3.37 1.41 1.85
C LEU A 13 -3.00 0.90 0.45
N ALA A 14 -3.74 -0.07 -0.09
CA ALA A 14 -3.52 -0.56 -1.45
C ALA A 14 -3.82 0.52 -2.52
N ALA A 15 -4.89 1.30 -2.33
CA ALA A 15 -5.21 2.42 -3.22
C ALA A 15 -4.13 3.51 -3.19
N LEU A 16 -3.61 3.84 -2.00
CA LEU A 16 -2.50 4.78 -1.84
C LEU A 16 -1.22 4.25 -2.51
N ALA A 17 -0.91 2.96 -2.32
CA ALA A 17 0.23 2.32 -2.98
C ALA A 17 0.14 2.42 -4.51
N ALA A 18 -1.04 2.20 -5.09
CA ALA A 18 -1.28 2.32 -6.52
C ALA A 18 -1.12 3.77 -7.02
N MET A 19 -1.58 4.77 -6.25
CA MET A 19 -1.34 6.18 -6.55
C MET A 19 0.15 6.50 -6.55
N PHE A 20 0.88 6.12 -5.48
CA PHE A 20 2.33 6.36 -5.39
C PHE A 20 3.10 5.62 -6.49
N GLY A 21 2.70 4.40 -6.85
CA GLY A 21 3.28 3.68 -7.98
C GLY A 21 3.06 4.38 -9.32
N ARG A 22 1.88 4.98 -9.53
CA ARG A 22 1.60 5.79 -10.72
C ARG A 22 2.43 7.08 -10.76
N PHE A 23 2.63 7.76 -9.63
CA PHE A 23 3.52 8.92 -9.56
C PHE A 23 4.99 8.52 -9.76
N ALA A 24 5.44 7.41 -9.17
CA ALA A 24 6.77 6.86 -9.37
C ALA A 24 7.08 6.60 -10.86
N TRP A 25 6.11 6.11 -11.62
CA TRP A 25 6.26 5.92 -13.07
C TRP A 25 6.45 7.25 -13.82
N ILE A 26 5.72 8.29 -13.43
CA ILE A 26 5.83 9.63 -14.05
C ILE A 26 7.20 10.26 -13.73
N TYR A 27 7.71 10.07 -12.51
CA TYR A 27 8.97 10.65 -12.04
C TYR A 27 10.16 9.67 -12.08
N ILE A 28 10.09 8.61 -12.90
CA ILE A 28 11.08 7.51 -12.90
C ILE A 28 12.51 7.96 -13.26
N HIS A 29 12.64 9.08 -13.97
CA HIS A 29 13.92 9.68 -14.36
C HIS A 29 14.52 10.61 -13.29
N GLU A 30 13.77 10.92 -12.24
CA GLU A 30 14.19 11.79 -11.15
C GLU A 30 14.46 11.00 -9.87
N SER A 31 15.36 11.48 -9.02
CA SER A 31 15.64 10.88 -7.70
C SER A 31 14.38 10.76 -6.83
N ILE A 32 13.38 11.63 -7.05
CA ILE A 32 12.07 11.62 -6.39
C ILE A 32 11.28 10.35 -6.76
N GLY A 33 11.44 9.82 -7.98
CA GLY A 33 10.81 8.57 -8.41
C GLY A 33 11.23 7.38 -7.55
N VAL A 34 12.52 7.27 -7.20
CA VAL A 34 13.02 6.19 -6.33
C VAL A 34 12.36 6.24 -4.95
N VAL A 35 12.21 7.43 -4.38
CA VAL A 35 11.53 7.62 -3.09
C VAL A 35 10.07 7.19 -3.17
N LEU A 36 9.36 7.54 -4.25
CA LEU A 36 7.97 7.15 -4.48
C LEU A 36 7.81 5.62 -4.66
N ILE A 37 8.77 4.96 -5.31
CA ILE A 37 8.80 3.49 -5.44
C ILE A 37 8.93 2.85 -4.06
N ILE A 38 9.87 3.32 -3.24
CA ILE A 38 10.07 2.81 -1.87
C ILE A 38 8.79 3.03 -1.04
N LEU A 39 8.19 4.22 -1.10
CA LEU A 39 6.95 4.52 -0.40
C LEU A 39 5.79 3.60 -0.83
N SER A 40 5.64 3.40 -2.15
CA SER A 40 4.65 2.50 -2.72
C SER A 40 4.85 1.07 -2.22
N ALA A 41 6.08 0.56 -2.27
CA ALA A 41 6.40 -0.79 -1.79
C ALA A 41 6.09 -0.97 -0.30
N VAL A 42 6.42 0.01 0.54
CA VAL A 42 6.09 0.00 1.98
C VAL A 42 4.58 -0.03 2.20
N CYS A 43 3.81 0.76 1.45
CA CYS A 43 2.35 0.73 1.52
C CYS A 43 1.77 -0.62 1.08
N VAL A 44 2.31 -1.26 0.03
CA VAL A 44 1.89 -2.61 -0.39
C VAL A 44 2.17 -3.63 0.71
N VAL A 45 3.39 -3.65 1.26
CA VAL A 45 3.77 -4.59 2.33
C VAL A 45 2.90 -4.39 3.57
N ALA A 46 2.60 -3.15 3.95
CA ALA A 46 1.70 -2.84 5.05
C ALA A 46 0.27 -3.33 4.77
N ALA A 47 -0.25 -3.09 3.56
CA ALA A 47 -1.57 -3.57 3.15
C ALA A 47 -1.65 -5.11 3.21
N LEU A 48 -0.64 -5.81 2.68
CA LEU A 48 -0.56 -7.27 2.70
C LEU A 48 -0.43 -7.82 4.12
N THR A 49 0.35 -7.18 4.99
CA THR A 49 0.49 -7.58 6.39
C THR A 49 -0.84 -7.47 7.12
N ILE A 50 -1.56 -6.36 6.96
CA ILE A 50 -2.89 -6.17 7.58
C ILE A 50 -3.90 -7.18 7.01
N PHE A 51 -3.81 -7.46 5.71
CA PHE A 51 -4.66 -8.46 5.06
C PHE A 51 -4.37 -9.87 5.57
N ALA A 52 -3.10 -10.25 5.75
CA ALA A 52 -2.69 -11.52 6.32
C ALA A 52 -3.17 -11.68 7.78
N ILE A 53 -3.03 -10.62 8.60
CA ILE A 53 -3.55 -10.60 9.98
C ILE A 53 -5.09 -10.78 9.98
N TYR A 54 -5.80 -10.13 9.06
CA TYR A 54 -7.25 -10.28 8.93
C TYR A 54 -7.66 -11.74 8.65
N PHE A 55 -6.94 -12.44 7.78
CA PHE A 55 -7.24 -13.85 7.44
C PHE A 55 -6.78 -14.84 8.52
N SER A 56 -5.71 -14.53 9.26
CA SER A 56 -5.24 -15.38 10.36
C SER A 56 -6.13 -15.31 11.62
N GLU A 57 -6.96 -14.28 11.75
CA GLU A 57 -7.95 -14.17 12.84
C GLU A 57 -9.29 -14.87 12.54
N TYR A 58 -9.44 -15.47 11.36
CA TYR A 58 -10.64 -16.19 10.90
C TYR A 58 -10.44 -17.71 10.95
#